data_AF-A0A928RN57-F1
#
_entry.id   AF-A0A928RN57-F1
#
_cell.length_a   1.000
_cell.length_b   1.000
_cell.length_c   1.000
_cell.angle_alpha   90.00
_cell.angle_beta   90.00
_cell.angle_gamma   90.00
#
_symmetry.space_group_name_H-M   'P 1'
#
loop_
_entity.id
_entity.type
_entity.pdbx_description
1 polymer ?
#
loop_
_entity_poly.entity_id
_entity_poly.type
_entity_poly.pdbx_seq_one_letter_code
_entity_poly.pdbx_strand_id
1 'polypeptide(L)'
;MNIIEKRKGQLKGLGIGLLVLSLIALAGGIAMMVIACKETVNVGLLIGGILLLISGIAFTIIGIIFTWTGSAVKATQGSIAEENFAKGTVNMHKCSNCGKEIPEDKAICEECEENLKP
;
A
#
# COMPACT_ATOMS: atom_id res chain seq x y z
N MET A 1 12.98 -13.73 -10.64
CA MET A 1 11.86 -12.76 -10.53
C MET A 1 10.56 -13.54 -10.59
N ASN A 2 9.82 -13.55 -9.47
CA ASN A 2 8.65 -14.40 -9.31
C ASN A 2 7.45 -13.82 -10.11
N ILE A 3 6.48 -14.65 -10.56
CA ILE A 3 5.34 -14.21 -11.40
C ILE A 3 4.54 -13.08 -10.73
N ILE A 4 4.49 -13.11 -9.40
CA ILE A 4 3.80 -12.13 -8.53
C ILE A 4 4.50 -10.76 -8.58
N GLU A 5 5.84 -10.72 -8.60
CA GLU A 5 6.61 -9.46 -8.68
C GLU A 5 6.44 -8.77 -10.04
N LYS A 6 6.40 -9.55 -11.11
CA LYS A 6 6.20 -9.04 -12.48
C LYS A 6 4.81 -8.40 -12.64
N ARG A 7 3.76 -9.06 -12.13
CA ARG A 7 2.38 -8.53 -12.17
C ARG A 7 2.22 -7.27 -11.31
N LYS A 8 2.95 -7.17 -10.21
CA LYS A 8 2.96 -6.00 -9.31
C LYS A 8 3.62 -4.77 -9.92
N GLY A 9 4.76 -4.95 -10.58
CA GLY A 9 5.41 -3.88 -11.34
C GLY A 9 4.51 -3.35 -12.45
N GLN A 10 3.81 -4.26 -13.16
CA GLN A 10 2.83 -3.90 -14.18
C GLN A 10 1.64 -3.12 -13.61
N LEU A 11 1.05 -3.54 -12.49
CA LEU A 11 -0.06 -2.83 -11.85
C LEU A 11 0.30 -1.39 -11.45
N LYS A 12 1.49 -1.19 -10.87
CA LYS A 12 1.98 0.14 -10.51
C LYS A 12 2.22 1.02 -11.73
N GLY A 13 2.85 0.47 -12.77
CA GLY A 13 3.09 1.19 -14.02
C GLY A 13 1.80 1.60 -14.71
N LEU A 14 0.81 0.71 -14.74
CA LEU A 14 -0.50 0.97 -15.34
C LEU A 14 -1.28 2.04 -14.56
N GLY A 15 -1.23 2.00 -13.21
CA GLY A 15 -1.82 3.03 -12.35
C GLY A 15 -1.21 4.42 -12.58
N ILE A 16 0.12 4.54 -12.61
CA ILE A 16 0.80 5.82 -12.88
C ILE A 16 0.49 6.31 -14.30
N GLY A 17 0.51 5.42 -15.30
CA GLY A 17 0.16 5.76 -16.68
C GLY A 17 -1.27 6.31 -16.80
N LEU A 18 -2.23 5.70 -16.10
CA LEU A 18 -3.61 6.17 -16.03
C LEU A 18 -3.73 7.55 -15.37
N LEU A 19 -2.94 7.83 -14.33
CA LEU A 19 -2.92 9.15 -13.68
C LEU A 19 -2.34 10.24 -14.58
N VAL A 20 -1.30 9.94 -15.35
CA VAL A 20 -0.77 10.89 -16.35
C VAL A 20 -1.80 11.16 -17.44
N LEU A 21 -2.47 10.11 -17.93
CA LEU A 21 -3.54 10.25 -18.92
C LEU A 21 -4.72 11.07 -18.36
N SER A 22 -5.06 10.89 -17.08
CA SER A 22 -6.13 11.65 -16.43
C SER A 22 -5.81 13.14 -16.34
N LEU A 23 -4.57 13.51 -16.01
CA LEU A 23 -4.11 14.89 -16.01
C LEU A 23 -4.25 15.56 -17.37
N ILE A 24 -3.86 14.85 -18.45
CA ILE A 24 -3.99 15.36 -19.82
C ILE A 24 -5.47 15.52 -20.18
N ALA A 25 -6.31 14.54 -19.85
CA ALA A 25 -7.75 14.61 -20.09
C ALA A 25 -8.42 15.77 -19.34
N LEU A 26 -8.05 16.00 -18.08
CA LEU A 26 -8.57 17.10 -17.28
C LEU A 26 -8.14 18.47 -17.83
N ALA A 27 -6.85 18.63 -18.13
CA ALA A 27 -6.32 19.87 -18.70
C ALA A 27 -6.94 20.15 -20.08
N GLY A 28 -7.04 19.12 -20.93
CA GLY A 28 -7.69 19.21 -22.24
C GLY A 28 -9.18 19.55 -22.13
N GLY A 29 -9.89 18.97 -21.16
CA GLY A 29 -11.32 19.22 -20.93
C GLY A 29 -11.57 20.67 -20.52
N ILE A 30 -10.74 21.20 -19.60
CA ILE A 30 -10.79 22.62 -19.21
C ILE A 30 -10.50 23.52 -20.42
N ALA A 31 -9.45 23.23 -21.18
CA ALA A 31 -9.09 24.03 -22.36
C ALA A 31 -10.21 24.06 -23.40
N MET A 32 -10.84 22.92 -23.69
CA MET A 32 -11.98 22.86 -24.60
C MET A 32 -13.16 23.68 -24.09
N MET A 33 -13.47 23.65 -22.79
CA MET A 33 -14.55 24.48 -22.24
C MET A 33 -14.25 25.98 -22.31
N VAL A 34 -13.00 26.38 -22.07
CA VAL A 34 -12.59 27.81 -22.20
C VAL A 34 -12.72 28.29 -23.64
N ILE A 35 -12.32 27.48 -24.62
CA ILE A 35 -12.46 27.79 -26.04
C ILE A 35 -13.95 27.83 -26.43
N ALA A 36 -14.76 26.88 -25.95
CA ALA A 36 -16.19 26.80 -26.22
C ALA A 36 -16.95 28.05 -25.76
N CYS A 37 -16.47 28.75 -24.72
CA CYS A 37 -17.08 29.96 -24.21
C CYS A 37 -16.58 31.26 -24.87
N LYS A 38 -15.45 31.24 -25.61
CA LYS A 38 -14.77 32.47 -26.05
C LYS A 38 -15.27 33.06 -27.37
N GLU A 39 -15.56 32.25 -28.38
CA GLU A 39 -15.83 32.77 -29.73
C GLU A 39 -17.31 32.73 -30.13
N THR A 40 -18.07 31.78 -29.62
CA THR A 40 -19.53 31.61 -29.66
C THR A 40 -19.79 30.34 -28.86
N VAL A 41 -20.89 30.24 -28.11
CA VAL A 41 -21.17 29.04 -27.29
C VAL A 41 -21.32 27.81 -28.20
N ASN A 42 -20.21 27.10 -28.41
CA ASN A 42 -20.18 25.89 -29.20
C ASN A 42 -20.56 24.73 -28.29
N VAL A 43 -21.86 24.40 -28.29
CA VAL A 43 -22.46 23.36 -27.44
C VAL A 43 -21.77 22.01 -27.64
N GLY A 44 -21.34 21.67 -28.86
CA GLY A 44 -20.64 20.42 -29.14
C GLY A 44 -19.29 20.33 -28.43
N LEU A 45 -18.50 21.42 -28.48
CA LEU A 45 -17.21 21.49 -27.78
C LEU A 45 -17.38 21.50 -26.25
N LEU A 46 -18.48 22.09 -25.77
CA LEU A 46 -18.84 22.12 -24.35
C LEU A 46 -19.18 20.72 -23.83
N ILE A 47 -20.03 19.98 -24.54
CA ILE A 47 -20.37 18.58 -24.21
C ILE A 47 -19.13 17.69 -24.27
N GLY A 48 -18.30 17.86 -25.31
CA GLY A 48 -17.03 17.14 -25.45
C GLY A 48 -16.09 17.38 -24.27
N GLY A 49 -15.94 18.64 -23.85
CA GLY A 49 -15.15 19.02 -22.68
C GLY A 49 -15.67 18.41 -21.37
N ILE A 50 -16.99 18.41 -21.16
CA ILE A 50 -17.62 17.80 -19.97
C ILE A 50 -17.40 16.29 -19.94
N LEU A 51 -17.60 15.59 -21.05
CA LEU A 51 -17.35 14.15 -21.13
C LEU A 51 -15.87 13.80 -20.89
N LEU A 52 -14.96 14.64 -21.41
CA LEU A 52 -13.53 14.47 -21.19
C LEU A 52 -13.15 14.69 -19.71
N LEU A 53 -13.81 15.61 -19.02
CA LEU A 53 -13.63 15.80 -17.58
C LEU A 53 -14.15 14.63 -16.76
N ILE A 54 -15.34 14.11 -17.07
CA ILE A 54 -15.92 12.96 -16.38
C ILE A 54 -15.01 11.74 -16.54
N SER A 55 -14.53 11.47 -17.75
CA SER A 55 -13.57 10.39 -18.00
C SER A 55 -12.22 10.61 -17.29
N GLY A 56 -11.72 11.85 -17.24
CA GLY A 56 -10.53 12.21 -16.46
C GLY A 56 -10.70 11.93 -14.96
N ILE A 57 -11.85 12.24 -14.39
CA ILE A 57 -12.17 11.91 -12.98
C ILE A 57 -12.20 10.40 -12.78
N ALA A 58 -12.86 9.65 -13.66
CA ALA A 58 -12.92 8.19 -13.59
C ALA A 58 -11.51 7.55 -13.66
N PHE A 59 -10.66 8.01 -14.58
CA PHE A 59 -9.27 7.54 -14.67
C PHE A 59 -8.43 7.90 -13.44
N THR A 60 -8.71 9.04 -12.81
CA THR A 60 -8.03 9.42 -11.57
C THR A 60 -8.39 8.45 -10.43
N ILE A 61 -9.68 8.13 -10.26
CA ILE A 61 -10.15 7.18 -9.25
C ILE A 61 -9.52 5.79 -9.48
N ILE A 62 -9.60 5.28 -10.71
CA ILE A 62 -9.03 3.97 -11.06
C ILE A 62 -7.51 3.99 -10.88
N GLY A 63 -6.83 5.04 -11.34
CA GLY A 63 -5.38 5.20 -11.19
C GLY A 63 -4.92 5.20 -9.74
N ILE A 64 -5.65 5.90 -8.85
CA ILE A 64 -5.39 5.89 -7.41
C ILE A 64 -5.56 4.48 -6.84
N ILE A 65 -6.68 3.81 -7.15
CA ILE A 65 -6.95 2.44 -6.67
C ILE A 65 -5.83 1.49 -7.09
N PHE A 66 -5.48 1.46 -8.37
CA PHE A 66 -4.43 0.57 -8.90
C PHE A 66 -3.06 0.87 -8.28
N THR A 67 -2.72 2.15 -8.10
CA THR A 67 -1.46 2.57 -7.48
C THR A 67 -1.41 2.19 -6.00
N TRP A 68 -2.53 2.34 -5.29
CA TRP A 68 -2.66 1.98 -3.88
C TRP A 68 -2.60 0.47 -3.69
N THR A 69 -3.36 -0.32 -4.46
CA THR A 69 -3.32 -1.79 -4.41
C THR A 69 -1.93 -2.33 -4.74
N GLY A 70 -1.29 -1.81 -5.80
CA GLY A 70 0.08 -2.20 -6.13
C GLY A 70 1.09 -1.90 -5.00
N SER A 71 0.84 -0.85 -4.21
CA SER A 71 1.68 -0.44 -3.08
C SER A 71 1.39 -1.21 -1.80
N ALA A 72 0.12 -1.49 -1.49
CA ALA A 72 -0.29 -2.33 -0.36
C ALA A 72 0.23 -3.77 -0.47
N VAL A 73 0.34 -4.32 -1.68
CA VAL A 73 0.98 -5.63 -1.91
C VAL A 73 2.48 -5.64 -1.55
N LYS A 74 3.15 -4.49 -1.39
CA LYS A 74 4.50 -4.44 -0.76
C LYS A 74 4.43 -4.56 0.76
N ALA A 75 3.42 -4.00 1.41
CA ALA A 75 3.30 -4.03 2.86
C ALA A 75 2.99 -5.44 3.39
N THR A 76 2.13 -6.20 2.71
CA THR A 76 1.81 -7.58 3.13
C THR A 76 2.97 -8.54 2.92
N GLN A 77 3.79 -8.36 1.88
CA GLN A 77 5.00 -9.18 1.72
C GLN A 77 6.10 -8.82 2.72
N GLY A 78 6.21 -7.57 3.19
CA GLY A 78 7.10 -7.23 4.30
C GLY A 78 6.60 -7.76 5.65
N SER A 79 5.29 -7.71 5.89
CA SER A 79 4.67 -8.21 7.12
C SER A 79 4.57 -9.74 7.20
N ILE A 80 4.72 -10.45 6.08
CA ILE A 80 4.65 -11.93 6.01
C ILE A 80 6.04 -12.54 5.70
N ALA A 81 7.03 -11.72 5.30
CA ALA A 81 8.41 -12.15 5.05
C ALA A 81 9.41 -11.56 6.05
N GLU A 82 9.00 -11.44 7.30
CA GLU A 82 9.94 -11.63 8.40
C GLU A 82 9.46 -12.85 9.16
N GLU A 83 10.32 -13.85 9.19
CA GLU A 83 10.19 -15.14 9.87
C GLU A 83 10.08 -15.00 11.39
N ASN A 84 9.80 -13.79 11.87
CA ASN A 84 9.27 -13.52 13.19
C ASN A 84 7.76 -13.71 13.10
N PHE A 85 7.37 -14.99 13.17
CA PHE A 85 6.22 -15.34 13.98
C PHE A 85 6.13 -14.36 15.14
N ALA A 86 4.92 -13.89 15.44
CA ALA A 86 4.59 -13.56 16.80
C ALA A 86 4.87 -14.82 17.65
N LYS A 87 6.14 -15.11 17.95
CA LYS A 87 6.56 -15.73 19.18
C LYS A 87 5.96 -14.76 20.18
N GLY A 88 4.79 -15.13 20.72
CA GLY A 88 4.16 -14.36 21.76
C GLY A 88 5.23 -13.94 22.75
N THR A 89 5.13 -12.74 23.28
CA THR A 89 5.86 -12.37 24.49
C THR A 89 5.54 -13.43 25.54
N VAL A 90 6.36 -14.47 25.60
CA VAL A 90 6.35 -15.46 26.67
C VAL A 90 6.84 -14.69 27.88
N ASN A 91 6.08 -14.70 28.96
CA ASN A 91 6.52 -14.07 30.19
C ASN A 91 7.86 -14.71 30.59
N MET A 92 8.87 -13.87 30.75
CA MET A 92 10.20 -14.26 31.21
C MET A 92 10.30 -13.84 32.68
N HIS A 93 10.81 -14.73 33.51
CA HIS A 93 11.18 -14.40 34.90
C HIS A 93 12.70 -14.44 35.04
N LYS A 94 13.21 -13.76 36.07
CA LYS A 94 14.66 -13.67 36.32
C LYS A 94 15.06 -14.73 37.34
N CYS A 95 16.12 -15.48 37.07
CA CYS A 95 16.71 -16.38 38.06
C CYS A 95 17.27 -15.59 39.25
N SER A 96 16.92 -15.98 40.47
CA SER A 96 17.36 -15.30 41.70
C SER A 96 18.86 -15.43 41.99
N ASN A 97 19.54 -16.41 41.41
CA ASN A 97 20.96 -16.69 41.68
C ASN A 97 21.90 -16.20 40.58
N CYS A 98 21.65 -16.55 39.31
CA CYS A 98 22.50 -16.09 38.19
C CYS A 98 21.97 -14.83 37.49
N GLY A 99 20.72 -14.44 37.74
CA GLY A 99 20.14 -13.23 37.14
C GLY A 99 19.74 -13.35 35.67
N LYS A 100 19.78 -14.55 35.08
CA LYS A 100 19.39 -14.77 33.68
C LYS A 100 17.87 -14.77 33.52
N GLU A 101 17.41 -14.29 32.36
CA GLU A 101 16.00 -14.32 31.96
C GLU A 101 15.63 -15.71 31.43
N ILE A 102 14.58 -16.28 31.99
CA ILE A 102 14.15 -17.66 31.76
C ILE A 102 12.65 -17.66 31.47
N PRO A 103 12.17 -18.45 30.51
CA PRO A 103 10.74 -18.63 30.28
C PRO A 103 10.01 -19.15 31.53
N GLU A 104 8.83 -18.61 31.85
CA GLU A 104 7.99 -19.06 33.00
C GLU A 104 7.64 -20.56 32.99
N ASP A 105 7.69 -21.23 31.84
CA ASP A 105 7.40 -22.65 31.70
C ASP A 105 8.58 -23.57 32.11
N LYS A 106 9.76 -23.02 32.41
CA LYS A 106 10.92 -23.81 32.85
C LYS A 106 11.06 -23.82 34.37
N ALA A 107 11.09 -25.02 34.96
CA ALA A 107 11.29 -25.25 36.39
C ALA A 107 12.75 -25.21 36.85
N ILE A 108 13.71 -25.20 35.92
CA ILE A 108 15.15 -25.27 36.21
C ILE A 108 15.89 -24.23 35.37
N CYS A 109 16.84 -23.53 35.99
CA CYS A 109 17.74 -22.65 35.26
C CYS A 109 18.82 -23.46 34.53
N GLU A 110 18.90 -23.33 33.20
CA GLU A 110 19.89 -24.04 32.37
C GLU A 110 21.34 -23.59 32.60
N GLU A 111 21.57 -22.50 33.33
CA GLU A 111 22.91 -21.93 33.52
C GLU A 111 23.48 -22.20 34.91
N CYS A 112 22.64 -22.21 35.95
CA CYS A 112 23.07 -22.52 37.32
C CYS A 112 22.46 -23.81 37.89
N GLU A 113 21.71 -24.56 37.08
CA GLU A 113 21.02 -25.83 37.43
C GLU A 113 20.11 -25.72 38.67
N GLU A 114 19.79 -24.51 39.08
CA GLU A 114 18.98 -24.27 40.27
C GLU A 114 17.50 -24.41 39.95
N ASN A 115 16.78 -25.05 40.88
CA ASN A 115 15.33 -25.20 40.79
C ASN A 115 14.66 -23.84 41.00
N LEU A 116 13.96 -23.38 39.98
CA LEU A 116 13.10 -22.21 40.02
C LEU A 116 11.82 -22.67 40.74
N LYS A 117 11.87 -22.66 42.08
CA LYS A 117 10.73 -23.01 42.94
C LYS A 117 9.57 -22.06 42.61
N PRO A 118 8.31 -22.53 42.57
CA PRO A 118 7.15 -21.65 42.40
C PRO A 118 7.08 -20.56 43.47
#